data_AF-A0A2V6GPZ7-F1
#
_entry.id   AF-A0A2V6GPZ7-F1
#
_cell.length_a   1.000
_cell.length_b   1.000
_cell.length_c   1.000
_cell.angle_alpha   90.00
_cell.angle_beta   90.00
_cell.angle_gamma   90.00
#
_symmetry.space_group_name_H-M   'P 1'
#
loop_
_entity.id
_entity.type
_entity.pdbx_description
1 polymer ?
#
loop_
_entity_poly.entity_id
_entity_poly.type
_entity_poly.pdbx_seq_one_letter_code
_entity_poly.pdbx_strand_id
1 'polypeptide(L)' 'SRPRPVQIKTGISDGVMTEVVDGLKEGDRVVTAELTSTTTASSPPANPFGGGARRF' A
#
# COMPACT_ATOMS: atom_id res chain seq x y z
N SER A 1 -8.10 -1.89 -13.59
CA SER A 1 -7.16 -0.87 -14.10
C SER A 1 -6.12 -0.59 -13.04
N ARG A 2 -4.84 -0.41 -13.39
CA ARG A 2 -3.82 0.05 -12.44
C ARG A 2 -3.73 1.58 -12.52
N PRO A 3 -3.64 2.31 -11.39
CA PRO A 3 -3.43 3.76 -11.42
C PRO A 3 -2.07 4.07 -12.04
N ARG A 4 -1.97 5.21 -12.72
CA ARG A 4 -0.72 5.73 -13.28
C ARG A 4 -0.31 6.97 -12.50
N PRO A 5 0.97 7.12 -12.11
CA PRO A 5 1.44 8.34 -11.48
C PRO A 5 1.37 9.50 -12.48
N VAL A 6 0.85 10.63 -12.02
CA VAL A 6 0.74 11.87 -12.79
C VAL A 6 1.23 13.00 -11.90
N GLN A 7 2.03 13.91 -12.46
CA GLN A 7 2.45 15.11 -11.75
C GLN A 7 1.35 16.16 -11.81
N ILE A 8 1.03 16.75 -10.67
CA ILE A 8 -0.01 17.77 -10.53
C ILE A 8 0.57 19.01 -9.85
N LYS A 9 -0.08 20.14 -10.04
CA LYS A 9 0.22 21.35 -9.26
C LYS A 9 -0.81 21.46 -8.15
N THR A 10 -0.34 21.47 -6.91
CA THR A 10 -1.17 21.70 -5.73
C THR A 10 -1.18 23.18 -5.36
N GLY A 11 -2.23 23.62 -4.69
CA GLY A 11 -2.28 24.93 -4.03
C GLY A 11 -2.19 24.80 -2.52
N ILE A 12 -3.09 25.48 -1.82
CA ILE A 12 -3.21 25.50 -0.36
C ILE A 12 -3.76 24.15 0.15
N SER A 13 -3.26 23.74 1.30
CA SER A 13 -3.72 22.57 2.04
C SER A 13 -4.11 22.97 3.46
N ASP A 14 -5.20 22.42 3.97
CA ASP A 14 -5.62 22.59 5.38
C ASP A 14 -5.28 21.37 6.25
N GLY A 15 -4.53 20.41 5.70
CA GLY A 15 -4.15 19.16 6.36
C GLY A 15 -5.16 18.02 6.22
N VAL A 16 -6.37 18.30 5.73
CA VAL A 16 -7.38 17.28 5.39
C VAL A 16 -7.62 17.29 3.88
N MET A 17 -7.76 18.48 3.31
CA MET A 17 -7.98 18.73 1.89
C MET A 17 -6.81 19.52 1.31
N THR A 18 -6.46 19.19 0.07
CA THR A 18 -5.45 19.91 -0.70
C THR A 18 -6.03 20.23 -2.06
N GLU A 19 -6.00 21.50 -2.45
CA GLU A 19 -6.50 21.90 -3.75
C GLU A 19 -5.53 21.50 -4.87
N VAL A 20 -6.09 21.09 -6.01
CA VAL A 20 -5.34 20.80 -7.23
C VAL A 20 -5.65 21.92 -8.22
N VAL A 21 -4.63 22.69 -8.58
CA VAL A 21 -4.78 23.87 -9.46
C VAL A 21 -4.50 23.53 -10.92
N ASP A 22 -3.77 22.45 -11.21
CA ASP A 22 -3.50 21.97 -12.57
C ASP A 22 -3.07 20.49 -12.57
N GLY A 23 -3.21 19.82 -13.72
CA GLY A 23 -2.69 18.47 -13.99
C GLY A 23 -3.69 17.33 -13.89
N LEU A 24 -4.97 17.61 -13.59
CA LEU A 24 -6.07 16.62 -13.61
C LEU A 24 -7.25 17.14 -14.42
N LYS A 25 -7.97 16.23 -15.08
CA LYS A 25 -9.20 16.53 -15.82
C LYS A 25 -10.42 16.10 -15.03
N GLU A 26 -11.56 16.70 -15.34
CA GLU A 26 -12.84 16.25 -14.78
C GLU A 26 -13.13 14.80 -15.17
N GLY A 27 -13.55 13.99 -14.19
CA GLY A 27 -13.79 12.55 -14.36
C GLY A 27 -12.56 11.67 -14.12
N ASP A 28 -11.35 12.24 -13.95
CA ASP A 28 -10.17 11.46 -13.57
C ASP A 28 -10.36 10.88 -12.16
N ARG A 29 -10.12 9.56 -12.03
CA ARG A 29 -10.16 8.88 -10.74
C ARG A 29 -8.79 8.92 -10.10
N VAL A 30 -8.73 9.46 -8.89
CA VAL A 30 -7.51 9.57 -8.09
C VAL A 30 -7.47 8.56 -6.96
N VAL A 31 -6.26 8.20 -6.53
CA VAL A 31 -6.05 7.38 -5.33
C VAL A 31 -5.88 8.34 -4.15
N THR A 32 -6.78 8.27 -3.18
CA THR A 32 -6.74 9.11 -1.97
C THR A 32 -6.15 8.39 -0.76
N ALA A 33 -6.15 7.06 -0.78
CA ALA A 33 -5.50 6.22 0.21
C ALA A 33 -5.14 4.87 -0.41
N GLU A 34 -4.02 4.31 0.03
CA GLU A 34 -3.68 2.91 -0.22
C GLU A 34 -3.91 2.13 1.06
N LEU A 35 -4.87 1.20 1.04
CA LEU A 35 -5.06 0.25 2.15
C LEU A 35 -4.24 -0.99 1.86
N THR A 36 -3.01 -1.03 2.34
CA THR A 36 -2.19 -2.24 2.27
C THR A 36 -2.68 -3.21 3.35
N SER A 37 -3.43 -4.24 2.96
CA SER A 37 -3.71 -5.39 3.82
C SER A 37 -2.41 -6.13 4.09
N THR A 38 -1.66 -5.76 5.13
CA THR A 38 -0.47 -6.52 5.57
C THR A 38 -0.92 -7.80 6.28
N THR A 39 -1.50 -8.74 5.53
CA THR A 39 -1.55 -10.14 5.96
C THR A 39 -0.33 -10.84 5.36
N THR A 40 0.86 -10.44 5.80
CA THR A 40 1.99 -11.36 5.78
C THR A 40 1.64 -12.44 6.79
N ALA A 41 1.24 -13.62 6.30
CA ALA A 41 1.11 -14.78 7.17
C ALA A 41 2.47 -14.95 7.89
N SER A 42 2.46 -14.81 9.22
CA SER A 42 3.64 -15.05 10.03
C SER A 42 4.06 -16.50 9.82
N SER A 43 5.14 -16.73 9.09
CA SER A 43 5.72 -18.06 8.97
C SER A 43 6.25 -18.46 10.35
N PRO A 44 5.83 -19.59 10.93
CA PRO A 44 6.36 -20.03 12.22
C PRO A 44 7.89 -20.15 12.11
N PRO A 45 8.64 -19.76 13.15
CA PRO A 45 10.10 -19.82 13.14
C PRO A 45 10.56 -21.26 12.91
N ALA A 46 11.55 -21.44 12.04
CA ALA A 46 12.14 -22.74 11.78
C ALA A 46 12.76 -23.29 13.09
N ASN A 47 12.20 -24.38 13.61
CA ASN A 47 12.70 -25.02 14.82
C ASN A 47 13.79 -26.05 14.47
N PRO A 48 15.07 -25.81 14.82
CA PRO A 48 16.16 -26.73 14.52
C PRO A 48 16.08 -28.05 15.32
N PHE A 49 15.17 -28.17 16.28
CA PHE A 49 14.93 -29.37 17.08
C PHE A 49 13.71 -30.18 16.61
N GLY A 50 13.04 -29.77 15.54
CA GLY A 50 11.75 -30.33 15.11
C GLY A 50 11.81 -31.57 14.20
N GLY A 51 12.99 -32.07 13.84
CA GLY A 51 13.13 -33.08 12.80
C GLY A 51 14.20 -34.12 13.10
N GLY A 52 13.90 -35.06 14.00
CA GLY A 52 14.73 -36.22 14.25
C GLY A 52 13.86 -37.42 14.62
N ALA A 53 13.52 -38.23 13.61
CA ALA A 53 12.80 -39.49 13.80
C ALA A 53 13.49 -40.32 14.88
N ARG A 54 12.78 -40.60 15.98
CA ARG A 54 13.26 -41.52 17.01
C ARG A 54 13.23 -42.92 16.40
N ARG A 55 14.40 -43.42 16.02
CA ARG A 55 14.56 -44.83 15.65
C ARG A 55 14.63 -45.63 16.95
N PHE A 56 13.63 -46.46 17.18
CA PHE A 56 13.66 -47.53 18.18
C PHE A 56 14.49 -48.70 17.64
#